data_AF-A0A800ES14-F1
#
_entry.id   AF-A0A800ES14-F1
#
_cell.length_a   1.000
_cell.length_b   1.000
_cell.length_c   1.000
_cell.angle_alpha   90.00
_cell.angle_beta   90.00
_cell.angle_gamma   90.00
#
_symmetry.space_group_name_H-M   'P 1'
#
loop_
_entity.id
_entity.type
_entity.pdbx_description
1 polymer ?
#
loop_
_entity_poly.entity_id
_entity_poly.type
_entity_poly.pdbx_seq_one_letter_code
_entity_poly.pdbx_strand_id
1 'polypeptide(L)'
;MKEKATDCWQFRRVVLAAFLIGPLAVLLCGNDVLAQDDGAWQTLPDMPVGKWEPGTVTLDDKLYIFGGYTLGVVSSKRSEIFDPADGSWTYPVLSRT
;
A
#
# COMPACT_ATOMS: atom_id res chain seq x y z
N MET A 1 -12.23 -59.09 8.38
CA MET A 1 -11.20 -59.07 9.43
C MET A 1 -10.56 -57.68 9.47
N LYS A 2 -10.63 -57.06 10.65
CA LYS A 2 -9.79 -55.98 11.20
C LYS A 2 -9.79 -54.58 10.56
N GLU A 3 -10.01 -53.62 11.46
CA GLU A 3 -10.01 -52.17 11.36
C GLU A 3 -8.62 -51.57 11.07
N LYS A 4 -8.63 -50.39 10.44
CA LYS A 4 -7.97 -49.12 10.86
C LYS A 4 -8.06 -48.15 9.68
N ALA A 5 -8.14 -46.84 9.80
CA ALA A 5 -8.52 -45.91 10.86
C ALA A 5 -8.32 -44.54 10.17
N THR A 6 -9.27 -43.63 10.38
CA THR A 6 -9.12 -42.17 10.44
C THR A 6 -8.55 -41.38 9.25
N ASP A 7 -9.27 -40.29 8.93
CA ASP A 7 -8.77 -39.01 8.38
C ASP A 7 -8.06 -39.06 7.02
N CYS A 8 -8.58 -38.47 5.94
CA CYS A 8 -9.06 -37.10 5.85
C CYS A 8 -10.23 -37.10 4.87
N TRP A 9 -11.40 -37.39 5.42
CA TRP A 9 -12.66 -37.40 4.69
C TRP A 9 -12.96 -35.96 4.25
N GLN A 10 -13.26 -35.82 2.96
CA GLN A 10 -14.05 -34.75 2.35
C GLN A 10 -13.28 -33.43 2.15
N PHE A 11 -13.16 -32.85 0.96
CA PHE A 11 -14.27 -32.54 0.06
C PHE A 11 -13.74 -32.51 -1.37
N ARG A 12 -13.68 -33.68 -2.01
CA ARG A 12 -13.41 -33.81 -3.45
C ARG A 12 -14.70 -33.99 -4.27
N ARG A 13 -15.82 -33.50 -3.72
CA ARG A 13 -17.19 -33.77 -4.21
C ARG A 13 -18.02 -32.49 -4.35
N VAL A 14 -17.70 -31.63 -5.32
CA VAL A 14 -18.74 -30.78 -5.93
C VAL A 14 -18.44 -30.65 -7.42
N VAL A 15 -18.44 -31.78 -8.12
CA VAL A 15 -18.73 -31.82 -9.55
C VAL A 15 -20.09 -32.48 -9.63
N LEU A 16 -21.04 -31.81 -10.31
CA LEU A 16 -22.45 -32.20 -10.52
C LEU A 16 -23.46 -31.67 -9.48
N ALA A 17 -23.67 -30.36 -9.47
CA ALA A 17 -25.00 -29.80 -9.21
C ALA A 17 -25.20 -28.52 -10.02
N ALA A 18 -25.95 -28.67 -11.11
CA ALA A 18 -26.86 -27.68 -11.66
C ALA A 18 -26.32 -26.29 -12.05
N PHE A 19 -26.20 -26.12 -13.37
CA PHE A 19 -26.72 -24.98 -14.13
C PHE A 19 -27.69 -24.09 -13.32
N LEU A 20 -27.44 -22.77 -13.35
CA LEU A 20 -28.13 -21.62 -12.70
C LEU A 20 -27.37 -20.88 -11.58
N ILE A 21 -26.12 -21.23 -11.27
CA ILE A 21 -25.22 -20.39 -10.44
C ILE A 21 -23.84 -20.20 -11.13
N GLY A 22 -23.75 -20.52 -12.42
CA GLY A 22 -22.53 -20.31 -13.22
C GLY A 22 -22.31 -18.86 -13.66
N PRO A 23 -23.31 -18.14 -14.20
CA PRO A 23 -23.07 -16.79 -14.71
C PRO A 23 -23.07 -15.71 -13.61
N LEU A 24 -23.49 -16.01 -12.37
CA LEU A 24 -23.49 -15.03 -11.27
C LEU A 24 -22.19 -15.03 -10.45
N ALA A 25 -21.47 -16.15 -10.38
CA ALA A 25 -20.22 -16.24 -9.61
C ALA A 25 -18.99 -15.71 -10.36
N VAL A 26 -19.05 -15.60 -11.70
CA VAL A 26 -18.00 -14.90 -12.48
C VAL A 26 -18.03 -13.39 -12.20
N LEU A 27 -19.10 -12.86 -11.60
CA LEU A 27 -19.22 -11.48 -11.15
C LEU A 27 -18.57 -11.22 -9.76
N LEU A 28 -18.09 -12.24 -9.05
CA LEU A 28 -17.52 -12.11 -7.70
C LEU A 28 -16.01 -12.34 -7.63
N CYS A 29 -15.35 -12.70 -8.72
CA CYS A 29 -13.94 -12.32 -8.88
C CYS A 29 -13.98 -10.86 -9.28
N GLY A 30 -13.92 -9.97 -8.28
CA GLY A 30 -13.71 -8.56 -8.52
C GLY A 30 -12.57 -8.44 -9.53
N ASN A 31 -12.86 -7.84 -10.68
CA ASN A 31 -11.79 -7.31 -11.48
C ASN A 31 -11.18 -6.22 -10.60
N ASP A 32 -10.11 -6.55 -9.88
CA ASP A 32 -9.14 -5.55 -9.48
C ASP A 32 -8.49 -5.09 -10.80
N VAL A 33 -9.25 -4.32 -11.59
CA VAL A 33 -8.68 -3.36 -12.51
C VAL A 33 -7.98 -2.41 -11.56
N LEU A 34 -6.71 -2.68 -11.29
CA LEU A 34 -5.78 -1.62 -10.93
C LEU A 34 -5.91 -0.66 -12.10
N ALA A 35 -6.72 0.37 -11.94
CA ALA A 35 -6.79 1.47 -12.88
C ALA A 35 -5.35 1.96 -12.97
N GLN A 36 -4.65 1.55 -14.01
CA GLN A 36 -3.33 2.05 -14.28
C GLN A 36 -3.57 3.49 -14.67
N ASP A 37 -3.33 4.39 -13.72
CA ASP A 37 -3.30 5.83 -13.97
C ASP A 37 -2.60 6.06 -15.31
N ASP A 38 -3.11 7.02 -16.08
CA ASP A 38 -2.79 7.35 -17.46
C ASP A 38 -1.30 7.68 -17.70
N GLY A 39 -0.46 7.50 -16.68
CA GLY A 39 0.97 7.81 -16.65
C GLY A 39 1.23 9.31 -16.60
N ALA A 40 0.21 10.12 -16.32
CA ALA A 40 0.34 11.57 -16.26
C ALA A 40 1.02 11.99 -14.95
N TRP A 41 2.01 12.87 -15.07
CA TRP A 41 2.57 13.55 -13.91
C TRP A 41 1.55 14.52 -13.33
N GLN A 42 1.39 14.49 -12.02
CA GLN A 42 0.60 15.46 -11.28
C GLN A 42 1.49 16.27 -10.33
N THR A 43 1.24 17.57 -10.26
CA THR A 43 1.87 18.43 -9.26
C THR A 43 1.28 18.17 -7.88
N LEU A 44 2.15 17.90 -6.91
CA LEU A 44 1.80 17.82 -5.49
C LEU A 44 2.12 19.15 -4.78
N PRO A 45 1.56 19.39 -3.58
CA PRO A 45 1.91 20.55 -2.77
C PRO A 45 3.41 20.62 -2.48
N ASP A 46 3.97 21.82 -2.59
CA ASP A 46 5.40 22.06 -2.35
C ASP A 46 5.80 21.65 -0.93
N MET A 47 6.96 21.01 -0.82
CA MET A 47 7.57 20.68 0.47
C MET A 47 7.88 21.97 1.25
N PRO A 48 7.69 22.02 2.59
CA PRO A 48 7.95 23.22 3.39
C PRO A 48 9.37 23.78 3.30
N VAL A 49 10.35 22.92 2.98
CA VAL A 49 11.75 23.29 2.78
C VAL A 49 12.28 22.53 1.57
N GLY A 50 12.77 23.23 0.55
CA GLY A 50 13.44 22.60 -0.59
C GLY A 50 14.75 21.91 -0.17
N LYS A 51 14.93 20.64 -0.59
CA LYS A 51 16.08 19.80 -0.23
C LYS A 51 16.65 19.06 -1.43
N TRP A 52 17.95 18.80 -1.39
CA TRP A 52 18.68 17.94 -2.32
C TRP A 52 19.14 16.68 -1.60
N GLU A 53 19.17 15.56 -2.32
CA GLU A 53 19.66 14.26 -1.80
C GLU A 53 19.05 13.83 -0.44
N PRO A 54 17.74 14.00 -0.19
CA PRO A 54 17.16 13.46 1.03
C PRO A 54 17.08 11.93 0.98
N GLY A 55 17.11 11.30 2.16
CA GLY A 55 16.69 9.91 2.29
C GLY A 55 15.17 9.83 2.38
N THR A 56 14.53 8.85 1.75
CA THR A 56 13.07 8.71 1.75
C THR A 56 12.62 7.29 2.06
N VAL A 57 11.47 7.14 2.74
CA VAL A 57 10.80 5.86 2.95
C VAL A 57 9.28 6.04 2.92
N THR A 58 8.57 5.04 2.41
CA THR A 58 7.12 4.95 2.53
C THR A 58 6.75 4.05 3.70
N LEU A 59 5.92 4.55 4.61
CA LEU A 59 5.46 3.86 5.80
C LEU A 59 4.04 4.33 6.13
N ASP A 60 3.14 3.40 6.48
CA ASP A 60 1.75 3.70 6.86
C ASP A 60 1.03 4.66 5.89
N ASP A 61 1.14 4.38 4.58
CA ASP A 61 0.59 5.18 3.46
C ASP A 61 1.08 6.64 3.40
N LYS A 62 2.19 6.96 4.06
CA LYS A 62 2.82 8.29 4.06
C LYS A 62 4.24 8.23 3.52
N LEU A 63 4.70 9.35 2.97
CA LEU A 63 6.08 9.52 2.52
C LEU A 63 6.87 10.29 3.58
N TYR A 64 7.94 9.67 4.07
CA TYR A 64 8.85 10.25 5.05
C TYR A 64 10.14 10.68 4.37
N ILE A 65 10.58 11.91 4.64
CA ILE A 65 11.76 12.54 4.05
C ILE A 65 12.70 12.89 5.20
N PHE A 66 13.96 12.47 5.10
CA PHE A 66 14.98 12.67 6.12
C PHE A 66 16.21 13.39 5.58
N GLY A 67 16.72 14.36 6.34
CA GLY A 67 18.00 14.97 6.06
C GLY A 67 18.04 15.71 4.73
N GLY A 68 19.12 15.50 3.97
CA GLY A 68 19.42 16.19 2.72
C GLY A 68 20.09 17.54 2.91
N TYR A 69 20.33 18.23 1.81
CA TYR A 69 20.99 19.54 1.77
C TYR A 69 20.01 20.64 1.38
N THR A 70 20.02 21.74 2.12
CA THR A 70 19.29 22.96 1.74
C THR A 70 20.18 23.88 0.90
N LEU A 71 19.63 25.04 0.51
CA LEU A 71 20.37 26.09 -0.19
C LEU A 71 21.72 26.37 0.48
N GLY A 72 22.79 26.41 -0.32
CA GLY A 72 24.17 26.56 0.16
C GLY A 72 24.84 25.26 0.60
N VAL A 73 24.28 24.09 0.26
CA VAL A 73 24.82 22.75 0.59
C VAL A 73 24.92 22.55 2.11
N VAL A 74 23.95 23.10 2.85
CA VAL A 74 23.88 22.98 4.31
C VAL A 74 23.11 21.72 4.66
N SER A 75 23.72 20.82 5.43
CA SER A 75 23.05 19.60 5.89
C SER A 75 21.87 19.93 6.81
N SER A 76 20.70 19.39 6.48
CA SER A 76 19.48 19.55 7.26
C SER A 76 19.33 18.42 8.27
N LYS A 77 18.89 18.77 9.48
CA LYS A 77 18.41 17.80 10.49
C LYS A 77 16.89 17.65 10.47
N ARG A 78 16.21 18.37 9.59
CA ARG A 78 14.75 18.34 9.52
C ARG A 78 14.29 17.06 8.83
N SER A 79 13.14 16.59 9.27
CA SER A 79 12.41 15.51 8.65
C SER A 79 10.98 15.97 8.45
N GLU A 80 10.37 15.52 7.36
CA GLU A 80 9.04 15.92 6.93
C GLU A 80 8.26 14.67 6.54
N ILE A 81 6.95 14.71 6.75
CA ILE A 81 6.02 13.62 6.45
C ILE A 81 4.96 14.20 5.51
N PHE A 82 4.83 13.61 4.33
CA PHE A 82 3.77 13.94 3.38
C PHE A 82 2.65 12.90 3.47
N ASP A 83 1.42 13.38 3.60
CA ASP A 83 0.19 12.59 3.59
C ASP A 83 -0.51 12.74 2.23
N PRO A 84 -0.46 11.72 1.35
CA PRO A 84 -1.13 11.77 0.05
C PRO A 84 -2.66 11.87 0.16
N ALA A 85 -3.27 11.48 1.29
CA ALA A 85 -4.72 11.46 1.46
C ALA A 85 -5.33 12.86 1.47
N ASP A 86 -4.61 13.84 2.02
CA ASP A 86 -5.04 15.24 2.09
C ASP A 86 -4.03 16.23 1.47
N GLY A 87 -2.90 15.74 0.97
CA GLY A 87 -1.83 16.54 0.39
C GLY A 87 -1.07 17.37 1.43
N SER A 88 -1.14 17.03 2.71
CA SER A 88 -0.54 17.83 3.78
C SER A 88 0.90 17.42 4.08
N TRP A 89 1.65 18.39 4.61
CA TRP A 89 3.00 18.21 5.13
C TRP A 89 3.00 18.41 6.64
N THR A 90 3.59 17.47 7.37
CA THR A 90 3.76 17.53 8.83
C THR A 90 5.20 17.24 9.23
N TYR A 91 5.53 17.47 10.50
CA TYR A 91 6.85 17.18 11.07
C TYR A 91 6.73 16.04 12.08
N PRO A 92 7.75 15.18 12.23
CA PRO A 92 7.74 14.15 13.26
C PRO A 92 7.60 14.77 14.65
N VAL A 93 6.67 14.24 15.44
CA VAL A 93 6.56 14.58 16.86
C VAL A 93 7.65 13.83 17.60
N LEU A 94 8.68 14.54 18.05
CA LEU A 94 9.69 13.94 18.92
C LEU A 94 9.10 13.77 20.32
N SER A 95 8.72 12.54 20.67
CA SER A 95 8.44 12.19 22.07
C SER A 95 9.76 12.19 22.83
N ARG A 96 10.06 13.26 23.55
CA ARG A 96 11.14 13.26 24.54
C ARG A 96 10.77 12.26 25.63
N THR A 97 11.53 11.17 25.73
CA THR A 97 11.50 10.26 26.88
C THR A 97 12.51 10.72 27.92
#